data_AF-A0AAP0WVM6-F1
#
_entry.id   AF-A0AAP0WVM6-F1
#
_cell.length_a   1.000
_cell.length_b   1.000
_cell.length_c   1.000
_cell.angle_alpha   90.00
_cell.angle_beta   90.00
_cell.angle_gamma   90.00
#
_symmetry.space_group_name_H-M   'P 1'
#
loop_
_entity.id
_entity.type
_entity.pdbx_description
1 polymer ?
#
loop_
_entity_poly.entity_id
_entity_poly.type
_entity_poly.pdbx_seq_one_letter_code
_entity_poly.pdbx_strand_id
1 'polypeptide(L)'
;MKEIGECFNRYLQDVFTSSNLVFPKGLEGHIPNFISDEDNANLCLILDDKEIKEVLFRMGSFKALAPNGMSVIFYKHYWHIIKAEEHRRDPIANYSR
;
A
#
# COMPACT_ATOMS: atom_id res chain seq x y z
N MET A 1 -14.45 -5.19 31.43
CA MET A 1 -14.31 -4.96 29.98
C MET A 1 -13.23 -3.95 29.62
N LYS A 2 -13.05 -2.82 30.36
CA LYS A 2 -11.98 -1.84 30.09
C LYS A 2 -10.56 -2.40 30.26
N GLU A 3 -10.31 -3.20 31.29
CA GLU A 3 -8.97 -3.75 31.62
C GLU A 3 -8.39 -4.66 30.52
N ILE A 4 -9.23 -5.46 29.86
CA ILE A 4 -8.81 -6.32 28.74
C ILE A 4 -8.38 -5.47 27.54
N GLY A 5 -9.12 -4.38 27.26
CA GLY A 5 -8.79 -3.46 26.17
C GLY A 5 -7.48 -2.72 26.41
N GLU A 6 -7.18 -2.35 27.65
CA GLU A 6 -5.91 -1.72 28.01
C GLU A 6 -4.72 -2.69 27.92
N CYS A 7 -4.91 -3.93 28.35
CA CYS A 7 -3.90 -4.99 28.19
C CYS A 7 -3.57 -5.24 26.71
N PHE A 8 -4.60 -5.33 25.87
CA PHE A 8 -4.45 -5.53 24.43
C PHE A 8 -3.73 -4.35 23.76
N ASN A 9 -4.13 -3.11 24.07
CA ASN A 9 -3.48 -1.92 23.52
C ASN A 9 -2.01 -1.82 23.94
N ARG A 10 -1.68 -2.13 25.20
CA ARG A 10 -0.31 -2.09 25.69
C ARG A 10 0.56 -3.15 25.02
N TYR A 11 0.02 -4.36 24.83
CA TYR A 11 0.71 -5.43 24.09
C TYR A 11 0.99 -5.03 22.64
N LEU A 12 0.00 -4.50 21.92
CA LEU A 12 0.20 -4.08 20.54
C LEU A 12 1.16 -2.89 20.45
N GLN A 13 1.08 -1.91 21.36
CA GLN A 13 2.03 -0.82 21.42
C GLN A 13 3.45 -1.35 21.60
N ASP A 14 3.69 -2.26 22.55
CA ASP A 14 5.00 -2.86 22.77
C ASP A 14 5.51 -3.59 21.52
N VAL A 15 4.68 -4.44 20.90
CA VAL A 15 5.03 -5.15 19.65
C VAL A 15 5.39 -4.18 18.52
N PHE A 16 4.55 -3.17 18.27
CA PHE A 16 4.70 -2.27 17.12
C PHE A 16 5.64 -1.08 17.34
N THR A 17 6.03 -0.79 18.59
CA THR A 17 7.03 0.24 18.91
C THR A 17 8.36 -0.33 19.38
N SER A 18 8.44 -1.64 19.66
CA SER A 18 9.70 -2.29 19.94
C SER A 18 10.66 -2.09 18.77
N SER A 19 11.71 -1.32 19.01
CA SER A 19 12.74 -1.02 18.01
C SER A 19 13.79 -2.13 17.94
N ASN A 20 13.43 -3.35 18.37
CA ASN A 20 14.30 -4.51 18.41
C ASN A 20 14.37 -5.17 17.03
N LEU A 21 14.78 -4.41 16.02
CA LEU A 21 15.30 -4.97 14.77
C LEU A 21 16.72 -5.47 15.03
N VAL A 22 16.88 -6.37 16.01
CA VAL A 22 18.11 -7.16 16.13
C VAL A 22 18.00 -8.20 15.03
N PHE A 23 18.50 -7.85 13.84
CA PHE A 23 18.70 -8.84 12.79
C PHE A 23 19.55 -9.95 13.40
N PRO A 24 19.04 -11.20 13.47
CA PRO A 24 19.80 -12.31 13.99
C PRO A 24 21.12 -12.40 13.21
N LYS A 25 22.25 -12.42 13.92
CA LYS A 25 23.55 -12.61 13.28
C LYS A 25 23.53 -13.96 12.55
N GLY A 26 23.90 -13.98 11.27
CA GLY A 26 23.85 -15.18 10.43
C GLY A 26 22.57 -15.32 9.61
N LEU A 27 21.73 -14.29 9.49
CA LEU A 27 20.62 -14.27 8.53
C LEU A 27 21.05 -13.74 7.14
N GLU A 28 22.28 -13.25 7.03
CA GLU A 28 22.89 -12.83 5.78
C GLU A 28 22.97 -14.04 4.81
N GLY A 29 22.36 -13.91 3.63
CA GLY A 29 22.32 -14.98 2.63
C GLY A 29 21.23 -16.04 2.82
N HIS A 30 20.42 -15.97 3.88
CA HIS A 30 19.25 -16.84 4.08
C HIS A 30 17.95 -16.27 3.51
N ILE A 31 17.92 -14.98 3.22
CA ILE A 31 16.82 -14.34 2.47
C ILE A 31 17.18 -14.47 0.98
N PRO A 32 16.51 -15.35 0.21
CA PRO A 32 16.76 -15.44 -1.21
C PRO A 32 16.38 -14.11 -1.87
N ASN A 33 17.21 -13.63 -2.79
CA ASN A 33 16.81 -12.53 -3.64
C ASN A 33 15.77 -13.06 -4.65
N PHE A 34 14.49 -12.88 -4.31
CA PHE A 34 13.37 -13.42 -5.07
C PHE A 34 12.87 -12.47 -6.15
N ILE A 35 13.24 -11.19 -6.05
CA ILE A 35 12.81 -10.15 -6.99
C ILE A 35 13.93 -10.00 -8.01
N SER A 36 13.65 -10.42 -9.24
CA SER A 36 14.56 -10.17 -10.36
C SER A 36 14.55 -8.69 -10.76
N ASP A 37 15.55 -8.26 -11.54
CA ASP A 37 15.56 -6.91 -12.09
C ASP A 37 14.33 -6.64 -12.97
N GLU A 38 13.82 -7.68 -13.64
CA GLU A 38 12.57 -7.62 -14.41
C GLU A 38 11.35 -7.45 -13.51
N ASP A 39 11.27 -8.18 -12.40
CA ASP A 39 10.20 -8.00 -11.40
C ASP A 39 10.23 -6.58 -10.83
N ASN A 40 11.42 -6.07 -10.51
CA ASN A 40 11.58 -4.70 -10.02
C ASN A 40 11.17 -3.67 -11.08
N ALA A 41 11.57 -3.86 -12.34
CA ALA A 41 11.14 -3.00 -13.43
C ALA A 41 9.61 -3.01 -13.57
N ASN A 42 8.99 -4.19 -13.52
CA ASN A 42 7.53 -4.36 -13.62
C ASN A 42 6.78 -3.72 -12.43
N LEU A 43 7.31 -3.83 -11.21
CA LEU A 43 6.75 -3.19 -10.01
C LEU A 43 6.84 -1.66 -10.05
N CYS A 44 7.80 -1.12 -10.79
CA CYS A 44 7.99 0.32 -10.97
C CYS A 44 7.29 0.89 -12.22
N LEU A 45 6.59 0.07 -13.00
CA LEU A 45 5.84 0.55 -14.16
C LEU A 45 4.69 1.48 -13.72
N ILE A 46 4.47 2.51 -14.52
CA ILE A 46 3.25 3.33 -14.43
C ILE A 46 2.11 2.47 -15.00
N LEU A 47 1.13 2.15 -14.15
CA LEU A 47 -0.05 1.40 -14.55
C LEU A 47 -0.88 2.20 -15.56
N ASP A 48 -1.49 1.49 -16.50
CA ASP A 48 -2.42 2.12 -17.43
C ASP A 48 -3.84 2.27 -16.84
N ASP A 49 -4.66 3.14 -17.45
CA ASP A 49 -6.03 3.38 -17.00
C ASP A 49 -6.89 2.11 -16.93
N LYS A 50 -6.62 1.13 -17.79
CA LYS A 50 -7.38 -0.12 -17.90
C LYS A 50 -7.03 -1.04 -16.74
N GLU A 51 -5.76 -1.17 -16.41
CA GLU A 51 -5.23 -1.92 -15.26
C GLU A 51 -5.75 -1.33 -13.95
N ILE A 52 -5.66 0.00 -13.80
CA ILE A 52 -6.20 0.71 -12.62
C ILE A 52 -7.69 0.42 -12.47
N LYS A 53 -8.46 0.54 -13.56
CA LYS A 53 -9.89 0.24 -13.53
C LYS A 53 -10.17 -1.21 -13.17
N GLU A 54 -9.49 -2.16 -13.79
CA GLU A 54 -9.74 -3.58 -13.53
C GLU A 54 -9.50 -3.92 -12.06
N VAL A 55 -8.34 -3.51 -11.53
CA VAL A 55 -7.96 -3.75 -10.13
C VAL A 55 -8.96 -3.08 -9.19
N LEU A 56 -9.31 -1.81 -9.45
CA LEU A 56 -10.27 -1.06 -8.65
C LEU A 56 -11.65 -1.75 -8.60
N PHE A 57 -12.12 -2.26 -9.73
CA PHE A 57 -13.43 -2.93 -9.80
C PHE A 57 -13.42 -4.31 -9.13
N ARG A 58 -12.27 -4.99 -9.08
CA ARG A 58 -12.04 -6.24 -8.35
C ARG A 58 -11.90 -6.06 -6.84
N MET A 59 -11.52 -4.87 -6.36
CA MET A 59 -11.40 -4.59 -4.92
C MET A 59 -12.76 -4.63 -4.21
N GLY A 60 -12.76 -5.10 -2.96
CA GLY A 60 -13.96 -5.06 -2.10
C GLY A 60 -14.38 -3.62 -1.79
N SER A 61 -15.67 -3.32 -1.95
CA SER A 61 -16.20 -1.95 -1.93
C SER A 61 -16.00 -1.19 -0.61
N PHE A 62 -15.85 -1.91 0.50
CA PHE A 62 -15.67 -1.33 1.85
C PHE A 62 -14.23 -1.34 2.35
N LYS A 63 -13.26 -1.69 1.49
CA LYS A 63 -11.85 -1.46 1.83
C LYS A 63 -11.59 0.05 1.81
N ALA A 64 -11.00 0.57 2.88
CA ALA A 64 -10.48 1.93 2.94
C ALA A 64 -8.99 1.90 2.58
N LEU A 65 -8.53 2.82 1.73
CA LEU A 65 -7.12 2.91 1.32
C LEU A 65 -6.22 3.54 2.40
N ALA A 66 -6.81 4.24 3.38
CA ALA A 66 -6.14 4.85 4.52
C ALA A 66 -7.15 5.06 5.66
N PRO A 67 -6.71 5.33 6.92
CA PRO A 67 -7.61 5.70 8.02
C PRO A 67 -8.52 6.89 7.71
N ASN A 68 -8.10 7.75 6.77
CA ASN A 68 -8.82 8.94 6.30
C ASN A 68 -9.31 8.81 4.84
N GLY A 69 -9.17 7.63 4.23
CA GLY A 69 -9.40 7.41 2.82
C GLY A 69 -10.87 7.19 2.49
N MET A 70 -11.32 7.73 1.35
CA MET A 70 -12.61 7.35 0.77
C MET A 70 -12.62 5.85 0.48
N SER A 71 -13.76 5.22 0.68
CA SER A 71 -13.91 3.80 0.40
C SER A 71 -13.81 3.53 -1.10
N VAL A 72 -13.39 2.31 -1.46
CA VAL A 72 -13.28 1.87 -2.86
C VAL A 72 -14.56 2.14 -3.67
N ILE A 73 -15.74 2.08 -3.05
CA ILE A 73 -17.02 2.41 -3.72
C ILE A 73 -17.07 3.83 -4.30
N PHE A 74 -16.43 4.81 -3.66
CA PHE A 74 -16.35 6.18 -4.16
C PHE A 74 -15.63 6.21 -5.50
N TYR A 75 -14.45 5.59 -5.57
CA TYR A 75 -13.64 5.53 -6.78
C TYR A 75 -14.31 4.74 -7.90
N LYS A 76 -15.03 3.65 -7.56
CA LYS A 76 -15.84 2.90 -8.54
C LYS A 76 -16.95 3.77 -9.13
N HIS A 77 -17.64 4.55 -8.30
CA HIS A 77 -18.76 5.38 -8.71
C HIS A 77 -18.30 6.57 -9.57
N TYR A 78 -17.24 7.25 -9.14
CA TYR A 78 -16.73 8.47 -9.80
C TYR A 78 -15.56 8.23 -10.75
N TRP A 79 -15.29 6.98 -11.14
CA TRP A 79 -14.20 6.62 -12.04
C TRP A 79 -14.15 7.50 -13.31
N HIS A 80 -15.31 7.81 -13.89
CA HIS A 80 -15.45 8.63 -15.09
C HIS A 80 -14.98 10.08 -14.92
N ILE A 81 -15.03 10.61 -13.69
CA ILE A 81 -14.53 11.95 -13.33
C ILE A 81 -13.05 11.87 -13.01
N ILE A 82 -12.67 10.91 -12.17
CA ILE A 82 -11.30 10.77 -11.65
C ILE A 82 -10.29 10.52 -12.76
N LYS A 83 -10.64 9.66 -13.74
CA LYS A 83 -9.81 9.38 -14.90
C LYS A 83 -9.46 10.64 -15.71
N ALA A 84 -10.41 11.57 -15.83
CA ALA A 84 -10.19 12.80 -16.61
C ALA A 84 -9.18 13.76 -15.97
N GLU A 85 -9.07 13.73 -14.64
CA GLU A 85 -8.11 14.53 -13.87
C GLU A 85 -6.70 13.93 -13.88
N GLU A 86 -6.58 12.60 -13.91
CA GLU A 86 -5.29 11.89 -13.91
C GLU A 86 -4.49 12.12 -15.20
N HIS A 87 -5.16 12.17 -16.35
CA HIS A 87 -4.54 12.49 -17.64
C HIS A 87 -3.94 13.92 -17.69
N ARG A 88 -4.23 14.76 -16.70
CA ARG A 88 -3.75 16.14 -16.60
C ARG A 88 -2.48 16.31 -15.76
N ARG A 89 -1.98 15.24 -15.12
CA ARG A 89 -0.72 15.30 -14.35
C ARG A 89 0.44 14.82 -15.21
N ASP A 90 1.40 15.73 -15.44
CA ASP A 90 2.65 15.39 -16.12
C ASP A 90 3.41 14.29 -15.35
N PRO A 91 3.76 13.15 -15.98
CA PRO A 91 4.36 12.00 -15.30
C PRO A 91 5.76 12.25 -14.70
N ILE A 92 6.46 13.33 -15.10
CA ILE A 92 7.90 13.49 -14.87
C ILE A 92 8.24 14.54 -13.80
N ALA A 93 7.29 15.39 -13.38
CA ALA A 93 7.62 16.57 -12.56
C ALA A 93 7.88 16.29 -11.06
N ASN A 94 7.52 15.11 -10.54
CA ASN A 94 7.42 14.92 -9.08
C ASN A 94 8.38 13.90 -8.44
N TYR A 95 9.29 13.27 -9.21
CA TYR A 95 10.23 12.27 -8.65
C TYR A 95 11.67 12.81 -8.43
N SER A 96 11.86 14.13 -8.44
CA SER A 96 13.13 14.74 -8.03
C SER A 96 13.00 15.37 -6.64
N ARG A 97 13.13 14.56 -5.59
CA ARG A 97 13.50 15.02 -4.24
C ARG A 97 14.18 13.93 -3.45
#